data_AF-A0A850CB90-F1
#
_entry.id   AF-A0A850CB90-F1
#
_cell.length_a   1.000
_cell.length_b   1.000
_cell.length_c   1.000
_cell.angle_alpha   90.00
_cell.angle_beta   90.00
_cell.angle_gamma   90.00
#
_symmetry.space_group_name_H-M   'P 1'
#
loop_
_entity.id
_entity.type
_entity.pdbx_description
1 polymer ?
#
loop_
_entity_poly.entity_id
_entity_poly.type
_entity_poly.pdbx_seq_one_letter_code
_entity_poly.pdbx_strand_id
1 'polypeptide(L)'
;MNHRTAVRSTALGYPRIGSDRELKRALEAHWAGRLDAAGLERAAAAVRAEMLDDLSVLDQVPTGVFSYYDHVLDAAFAVDAVAPRHRRGDRLASYFAAARGDDAAAPLEMTKWFDTNYHYLVPEIGPATAFAPRPEKAVAEFLEARERGLDARPVLVGPASLLLLAKAAEGAPADFRPFDRLGDLVEVYVELLAALARAGAGLVQLDEPALCADRTPAELEAVAAAYRRLVAEAEILVAGGYGPFGESLPVLLESGVEGIALDLVRGRSDLEALASLDVSRETFIVAGVVDGRNIWRTDLADAAADIEAVKALTDRVGVASSSSLLHVPVDLAPETRSEE
;
A
#
# COMPACT_ATOMS: atom_id res chain seq x y z
N MET A 1 -36.35 1.94 -14.01
CA MET A 1 -35.07 1.75 -14.71
C MET A 1 -34.13 1.13 -13.70
N ASN A 2 -33.71 -0.13 -13.89
CA ASN A 2 -32.69 -0.74 -13.04
C ASN A 2 -31.37 0.00 -13.32
N HIS A 3 -30.97 0.91 -12.45
CA HIS A 3 -29.58 1.33 -12.38
C HIS A 3 -28.79 0.09 -11.94
N ARG A 4 -28.23 -0.65 -12.91
CA ARG A 4 -27.22 -1.65 -12.62
C ARG A 4 -26.06 -0.92 -11.95
N THR A 5 -25.85 -1.20 -10.68
CA THR A 5 -24.63 -0.86 -9.93
C THR A 5 -23.42 -1.23 -10.80
N ALA A 6 -22.62 -0.24 -11.20
CA ALA A 6 -21.42 -0.48 -11.99
C ALA A 6 -20.35 -1.07 -11.06
N VAL A 7 -19.95 -2.32 -11.33
CA VAL A 7 -18.88 -3.00 -10.61
C VAL A 7 -17.56 -2.69 -11.32
N ARG A 8 -16.54 -2.24 -10.58
CA ARG A 8 -15.20 -1.96 -11.12
C ARG A 8 -14.18 -2.98 -10.61
N SER A 9 -13.35 -3.51 -11.48
CA SER A 9 -12.24 -4.40 -11.15
C SER A 9 -10.96 -3.62 -10.86
N THR A 10 -10.17 -4.09 -9.88
CA THR A 10 -8.87 -3.53 -9.51
C THR A 10 -8.00 -4.59 -8.82
N ALA A 11 -6.71 -4.33 -8.62
CA ALA A 11 -5.88 -5.04 -7.65
C ALA A 11 -5.51 -4.10 -6.49
N LEU A 12 -5.11 -4.65 -5.34
CA LEU A 12 -4.56 -3.86 -4.22
C LEU A 12 -3.04 -3.68 -4.31
N GLY A 13 -2.37 -4.46 -5.16
CA GLY A 13 -0.95 -4.38 -5.47
C GLY A 13 -0.50 -5.54 -6.35
N TYR A 14 0.77 -5.54 -6.75
CA TYR A 14 1.31 -6.49 -7.74
C TYR A 14 2.73 -6.93 -7.41
N PRO A 15 3.16 -8.16 -7.75
CA PRO A 15 4.56 -8.56 -7.62
C PRO A 15 5.46 -7.69 -8.49
N ARG A 16 6.58 -7.26 -7.92
CA ARG A 16 7.50 -6.31 -8.57
C ARG A 16 8.84 -6.93 -8.97
N ILE A 17 8.95 -8.25 -8.93
CA ILE A 17 10.21 -8.94 -9.22
C ILE A 17 10.45 -9.10 -10.72
N GLY A 18 9.39 -9.01 -11.54
CA GLY A 18 9.36 -9.32 -12.96
C GLY A 18 9.14 -10.82 -13.21
N SER A 19 8.55 -11.19 -14.36
CA SER A 19 8.15 -12.57 -14.66
C SER A 19 9.31 -13.58 -14.65
N ASP A 20 10.54 -13.13 -14.94
CA ASP A 20 11.76 -13.93 -14.82
C ASP A 20 12.77 -13.31 -13.83
N ARG A 21 12.30 -12.56 -12.84
CA ARG A 21 13.14 -11.95 -11.78
C ARG A 21 14.15 -10.93 -12.31
N GLU A 22 13.76 -10.15 -13.31
CA GLU A 22 14.52 -9.09 -13.95
C GLU A 22 15.03 -8.08 -12.92
N LEU A 23 14.16 -7.64 -12.00
CA LEU A 23 14.52 -6.65 -10.99
C LEU A 23 15.64 -7.19 -10.07
N LYS A 24 15.54 -8.46 -9.67
CA LYS A 24 16.56 -9.12 -8.84
C LYS A 24 17.93 -9.08 -9.53
N ARG A 25 17.99 -9.46 -10.80
CA ARG A 25 19.25 -9.49 -11.57
C ARG A 25 19.84 -8.08 -11.75
N ALA A 26 18.98 -7.08 -11.98
CA ALA A 26 19.41 -5.69 -12.09
C ALA A 26 19.96 -5.14 -10.77
N LEU A 27 19.29 -5.39 -9.64
CA LEU A 27 19.74 -5.01 -8.30
C LEU A 27 21.10 -5.63 -7.96
N GLU A 28 21.27 -6.93 -8.20
CA GLU A 28 22.53 -7.63 -7.94
C GLU A 28 23.68 -7.12 -8.82
N ALA A 29 23.40 -6.81 -10.10
CA ALA A 29 24.38 -6.21 -10.98
C ALA A 29 24.76 -4.81 -10.51
N HIS A 30 23.80 -4.01 -10.07
CA HIS A 30 24.03 -2.66 -9.56
C HIS A 30 24.89 -2.67 -8.29
N TRP A 31 24.52 -3.48 -7.29
CA TRP A 31 25.29 -3.60 -6.05
C TRP A 31 26.69 -4.17 -6.26
N ALA A 32 26.91 -4.95 -7.31
CA ALA A 32 28.23 -5.43 -7.69
C ALA A 32 29.02 -4.45 -8.58
N GLY A 33 28.53 -3.24 -8.83
CA GLY A 33 29.18 -2.22 -9.65
C GLY A 33 29.20 -2.53 -11.15
N ARG A 34 28.42 -3.52 -11.61
CA ARG A 34 28.31 -3.92 -13.03
C ARG A 34 27.20 -3.19 -13.78
N LEU A 35 26.32 -2.49 -13.06
CA LEU A 35 25.21 -1.70 -13.62
C LEU A 35 25.16 -0.35 -12.91
N ASP A 36 25.14 0.74 -13.66
CA ASP A 36 25.01 2.09 -13.09
C ASP A 36 23.56 2.38 -12.68
N ALA A 37 23.34 3.51 -11.99
CA ALA A 37 22.01 3.91 -11.52
C ALA A 37 21.02 4.11 -12.68
N ALA A 38 21.49 4.65 -13.82
CA ALA A 38 20.65 4.83 -15.00
C ALA A 38 20.25 3.48 -15.63
N GLY A 39 21.15 2.49 -15.63
CA GLY A 39 20.86 1.13 -16.05
C GLY A 39 19.87 0.41 -15.13
N LEU A 40 19.98 0.62 -13.82
CA LEU A 40 19.02 0.10 -12.86
C LEU A 40 17.63 0.71 -13.08
N GLU A 41 17.52 2.03 -13.27
CA GLU A 41 16.24 2.69 -13.54
C GLU A 41 15.61 2.20 -14.85
N ARG A 42 16.39 1.97 -15.91
CA ARG A 42 15.86 1.38 -17.16
C ARG A 42 15.28 -0.01 -16.94
N ALA A 43 15.95 -0.84 -16.14
CA ALA A 43 15.44 -2.18 -15.80
C ALA A 43 14.17 -2.10 -14.94
N ALA A 44 14.13 -1.19 -13.97
CA ALA A 44 12.94 -0.94 -13.15
C ALA A 44 11.76 -0.44 -13.97
N ALA A 45 11.98 0.52 -14.87
CA ALA A 45 10.95 1.02 -15.78
C ALA A 45 10.40 -0.08 -16.71
N ALA A 46 11.25 -1.00 -17.18
CA ALA A 46 10.80 -2.16 -17.95
C ALA A 46 9.90 -3.10 -17.12
N VAL A 47 10.25 -3.36 -15.85
CA VAL A 47 9.42 -4.16 -14.94
C VAL A 47 8.09 -3.47 -14.62
N ARG A 48 8.10 -2.14 -14.41
CA ARG A 48 6.85 -1.38 -14.22
C ARG A 48 5.98 -1.39 -15.48
N ALA A 49 6.59 -1.28 -16.66
CA ALA A 49 5.89 -1.38 -17.93
C ALA A 49 5.17 -2.71 -18.09
N GLU A 50 5.85 -3.83 -17.82
CA GLU A 50 5.27 -5.18 -17.85
C GLU A 50 4.10 -5.32 -16.86
N MET A 51 4.30 -4.89 -15.60
CA MET A 51 3.24 -4.85 -14.60
C MET A 51 2.00 -4.06 -15.07
N LEU A 52 2.20 -2.89 -15.70
CA LEU A 52 1.09 -2.07 -16.21
C LEU A 52 0.38 -2.73 -17.39
N ASP A 53 1.11 -3.48 -18.23
CA ASP A 53 0.53 -4.24 -19.34
C ASP A 53 -0.33 -5.40 -18.78
N ASP A 54 0.15 -6.11 -17.76
CA ASP A 54 -0.61 -7.18 -17.09
C ASP A 54 -1.88 -6.66 -16.40
N LEU A 55 -1.78 -5.49 -15.76
CA LEU A 55 -2.91 -4.87 -15.05
C LEU A 55 -3.88 -4.12 -15.98
N SER A 56 -3.53 -3.92 -17.26
CA SER A 56 -4.35 -3.15 -18.23
C SER A 56 -5.73 -3.75 -18.51
N VAL A 57 -5.96 -5.00 -18.12
CA VAL A 57 -7.26 -5.70 -18.21
C VAL A 57 -8.26 -5.25 -17.14
N LEU A 58 -7.80 -4.54 -16.10
CA LEU A 58 -8.62 -4.06 -14.99
C LEU A 58 -9.22 -2.68 -15.28
N ASP A 59 -10.36 -2.37 -14.65
CA ASP A 59 -11.00 -1.06 -14.79
C ASP A 59 -10.21 0.07 -14.13
N GLN A 60 -9.42 -0.25 -13.10
CA GLN A 60 -8.51 0.66 -12.41
C GLN A 60 -7.23 -0.08 -11.98
N VAL A 61 -6.06 0.55 -12.15
CA VAL A 61 -4.75 -0.04 -11.86
C VAL A 61 -4.07 0.63 -10.67
N PRO A 62 -3.50 -0.12 -9.70
CA PRO A 62 -2.70 0.46 -8.64
C PRO A 62 -1.34 0.95 -9.17
N THR A 63 -0.89 2.11 -8.69
CA THR A 63 0.45 2.67 -8.93
C THR A 63 1.14 2.95 -7.59
N GLY A 64 2.45 3.16 -7.55
CA GLY A 64 3.18 3.29 -6.28
C GLY A 64 3.59 1.96 -5.65
N VAL A 65 3.10 0.83 -6.19
CA VAL A 65 3.32 -0.54 -5.65
C VAL A 65 4.67 -1.14 -6.01
N PHE A 66 5.32 -0.60 -7.04
CA PHE A 66 6.72 -0.94 -7.37
C PHE A 66 7.65 -0.45 -6.26
N SER A 67 8.76 -1.16 -6.08
CA SER A 67 9.85 -0.77 -5.18
C SER A 67 11.14 -1.44 -5.59
N TYR A 68 12.25 -0.77 -5.31
CA TYR A 68 13.57 -1.38 -5.42
C TYR A 68 13.86 -2.41 -4.32
N TYR A 69 13.19 -2.31 -3.17
CA TYR A 69 13.47 -3.19 -2.04
C TYR A 69 12.23 -3.44 -1.21
N ASP A 70 11.72 -2.39 -0.55
CA ASP A 70 10.63 -2.47 0.42
C ASP A 70 9.66 -1.29 0.33
N HIS A 71 8.36 -1.57 0.40
CA HIS A 71 7.32 -0.55 0.27
C HIS A 71 7.16 0.29 1.56
N VAL A 72 7.51 -0.26 2.73
CA VAL A 72 7.55 0.53 3.97
C VAL A 72 8.75 1.46 3.96
N LEU A 73 9.91 0.98 3.47
CA LEU A 73 11.05 1.86 3.20
C LEU A 73 10.71 2.96 2.18
N ASP A 74 9.98 2.65 1.12
CA ASP A 74 9.52 3.66 0.16
C ASP A 74 8.66 4.72 0.83
N ALA A 75 7.73 4.32 1.71
CA ALA A 75 6.90 5.23 2.48
C ALA A 75 7.74 6.12 3.42
N ALA A 76 8.72 5.55 4.14
CA ALA A 76 9.65 6.33 4.95
C ALA A 76 10.43 7.37 4.12
N PHE A 77 10.85 7.01 2.90
CA PHE A 77 11.50 7.91 1.96
C PHE A 77 10.55 8.93 1.31
N ALA A 78 9.26 8.64 1.22
CA ALA A 78 8.22 9.56 0.73
C ALA A 78 7.94 10.69 1.73
N VAL A 79 8.24 10.46 3.02
CA VAL A 79 8.07 11.45 4.10
C VAL A 79 9.39 11.95 4.68
N ASP A 80 10.52 11.63 4.01
CA ASP A 80 11.89 11.98 4.42
C ASP A 80 12.28 11.51 5.84
N ALA A 81 11.65 10.44 6.34
CA ALA A 81 11.96 9.76 7.60
C ALA A 81 13.23 8.88 7.47
N VAL A 82 14.32 9.48 7.00
CA VAL A 82 15.61 8.80 6.77
C VAL A 82 16.60 9.19 7.85
N ALA A 83 17.10 8.19 8.60
CA ALA A 83 18.07 8.41 9.64
C ALA A 83 19.36 9.06 9.08
N PRO A 84 19.99 10.01 9.80
CA PRO A 84 21.17 10.72 9.32
C PRO A 84 22.31 9.79 8.87
N ARG A 85 22.51 8.66 9.58
CA ARG A 85 23.56 7.68 9.26
C ARG A 85 23.38 6.98 7.92
N HIS A 86 22.18 6.98 7.34
CA HIS A 86 21.90 6.39 6.03
C HIS A 86 21.93 7.41 4.89
N ARG A 87 22.06 8.71 5.16
CA ARG A 87 22.10 9.73 4.11
C ARG A 87 23.43 9.67 3.33
N ARG A 88 23.34 9.68 2.01
CA ARG A 88 24.45 9.66 1.04
C ARG A 88 24.31 10.83 0.06
N GLY A 89 25.21 10.91 -0.91
CA GLY A 89 25.23 11.98 -1.92
C GLY A 89 23.98 12.04 -2.80
N ASP A 90 23.23 10.93 -2.90
CA ASP A 90 21.98 10.86 -3.64
C ASP A 90 20.93 9.97 -2.93
N ARG A 91 19.69 10.06 -3.42
CA ARG A 91 18.53 9.34 -2.86
C ARG A 91 18.66 7.82 -2.98
N LEU A 92 19.14 7.31 -4.12
CA LEU A 92 19.23 5.86 -4.37
C LEU A 92 20.31 5.22 -3.50
N ALA A 93 21.48 5.87 -3.39
CA ALA A 93 22.53 5.45 -2.48
C ALA A 93 22.06 5.48 -1.02
N SER A 94 21.30 6.51 -0.62
CA SER A 94 20.72 6.58 0.73
C SER A 94 19.71 5.45 0.97
N TYR A 95 18.89 5.16 -0.03
CA TYR A 95 17.90 4.09 0.00
C TYR A 95 18.55 2.73 0.20
N PHE A 96 19.60 2.41 -0.57
CA PHE A 96 20.33 1.15 -0.38
C PHE A 96 21.17 1.12 0.90
N ALA A 97 21.71 2.25 1.37
CA ALA A 97 22.38 2.30 2.66
C ALA A 97 21.41 1.96 3.81
N ALA A 98 20.16 2.44 3.76
CA ALA A 98 19.13 2.06 4.71
C ALA A 98 18.72 0.58 4.56
N ALA A 99 18.58 0.09 3.32
CA ALA A 99 18.05 -1.25 3.06
C ALA A 99 19.01 -2.39 3.38
N ARG A 100 20.30 -2.23 3.05
CA ARG A 100 21.29 -3.31 3.12
C ARG A 100 22.60 -2.92 3.80
N GLY A 101 22.71 -1.67 4.27
CA GLY A 101 23.90 -1.15 4.89
C GLY A 101 25.07 -0.97 3.92
N ASP A 102 26.12 -0.39 4.45
CA ASP A 102 27.43 -0.24 3.81
C ASP A 102 28.53 -0.15 4.89
N ASP A 103 29.75 0.21 4.51
CA ASP A 103 30.88 0.34 5.43
C ASP A 103 30.68 1.42 6.51
N ALA A 104 29.76 2.37 6.30
CA ALA A 104 29.53 3.50 7.20
C ALA A 104 28.32 3.29 8.13
N ALA A 105 27.33 2.48 7.73
CA ALA A 105 26.14 2.24 8.54
C ALA A 105 25.56 0.84 8.37
N ALA A 106 25.14 0.25 9.50
CA ALA A 106 24.32 -0.95 9.49
C ALA A 106 22.95 -0.69 8.82
N PRO A 107 22.34 -1.69 8.16
CA PRO A 107 20.99 -1.58 7.63
C PRO A 107 19.96 -1.32 8.73
N LEU A 108 18.77 -0.90 8.31
CA LEU A 108 17.59 -0.96 9.17
C LEU A 108 17.27 -2.41 9.56
N GLU A 109 16.61 -2.55 10.70
CA GLU A 109 16.08 -3.84 11.13
C GLU A 109 15.04 -4.35 10.14
N MET A 110 15.05 -5.65 9.89
CA MET A 110 14.09 -6.31 9.03
C MET A 110 13.24 -7.27 9.86
N THR A 111 11.92 -7.19 9.74
CA THR A 111 10.97 -8.04 10.47
C THR A 111 9.81 -8.49 9.58
N LYS A 112 9.03 -9.47 10.03
CA LYS A 112 7.91 -10.02 9.26
C LYS A 112 6.84 -8.96 9.02
N TRP A 113 6.35 -8.91 7.80
CA TRP A 113 5.16 -8.14 7.44
C TRP A 113 3.92 -8.97 7.81
N PHE A 114 3.34 -8.64 8.97
CA PHE A 114 2.19 -9.36 9.55
C PHE A 114 2.42 -10.88 9.60
N ASP A 115 1.40 -11.68 9.30
CA ASP A 115 1.47 -13.14 9.27
C ASP A 115 1.93 -13.69 7.91
N THR A 116 2.62 -12.87 7.09
CA THR A 116 3.15 -13.28 5.78
C THR A 116 4.60 -13.80 5.87
N ASN A 117 5.13 -14.25 4.74
CA ASN A 117 6.56 -14.57 4.59
C ASN A 117 7.39 -13.39 4.07
N TYR A 118 6.75 -12.28 3.72
CA TYR A 118 7.44 -11.06 3.34
C TYR A 118 8.02 -10.37 4.58
N HIS A 119 9.14 -9.68 4.41
CA HIS A 119 9.76 -8.91 5.48
C HIS A 119 9.90 -7.45 5.05
N TYR A 120 9.64 -6.53 5.96
CA TYR A 120 9.77 -5.09 5.73
C TYR A 120 10.90 -4.50 6.59
N LEU A 121 11.35 -3.30 6.23
CA LEU A 121 12.37 -2.57 6.96
C LEU A 121 11.71 -1.62 7.95
N VAL A 122 12.00 -1.81 9.24
CA VAL A 122 11.37 -1.08 10.34
C VAL A 122 11.85 0.37 10.35
N PRO A 123 10.96 1.37 10.12
CA PRO A 123 11.33 2.77 10.22
C PRO A 123 11.76 3.15 11.63
N GLU A 124 12.72 4.06 11.75
CA GLU A 124 13.20 4.58 13.02
C GLU A 124 12.73 6.02 13.20
N ILE A 125 11.77 6.21 14.11
CA ILE A 125 11.15 7.51 14.34
C ILE A 125 11.49 7.95 15.76
N GLY A 126 12.08 9.14 15.90
CA GLY A 126 12.25 9.84 17.16
C GLY A 126 11.47 11.15 17.26
N PRO A 127 11.48 11.83 18.42
CA PRO A 127 10.81 13.11 18.62
C PRO A 127 11.29 14.22 17.67
N ALA A 128 12.56 14.18 17.28
CA ALA A 128 13.19 15.16 16.40
C ALA A 128 13.23 14.72 14.92
N THR A 129 12.53 13.63 14.55
CA THR A 129 12.43 13.22 13.14
C THR A 129 11.76 14.35 12.35
N ALA A 130 12.49 14.89 11.39
CA ALA A 130 12.00 15.89 10.47
C ALA A 130 11.32 15.18 9.30
N PHE A 131 9.98 15.26 9.25
CA PHE A 131 9.23 14.80 8.10
C PHE A 131 9.19 15.90 7.03
N ALA A 132 9.27 15.50 5.77
CA ALA A 132 9.07 16.40 4.64
C ALA A 132 8.55 15.61 3.42
N PRO A 133 7.62 16.17 2.63
CA PRO A 133 7.05 15.44 1.52
C PRO A 133 8.07 15.24 0.40
N ARG A 134 8.11 14.03 -0.15
CA ARG A 134 8.92 13.60 -1.30
C ARG A 134 8.00 12.85 -2.29
N PRO A 135 7.13 13.58 -3.01
CA PRO A 135 6.08 12.97 -3.85
C PRO A 135 6.61 12.40 -5.16
N GLU A 136 7.90 12.56 -5.48
CA GLU A 136 8.44 12.37 -6.82
C GLU A 136 8.19 10.96 -7.37
N LYS A 137 8.39 9.92 -6.54
CA LYS A 137 8.12 8.52 -6.94
C LYS A 137 6.64 8.30 -7.24
N ALA A 138 5.77 8.68 -6.31
CA ALA A 138 4.34 8.42 -6.42
C ALA A 138 3.72 9.16 -7.62
N VAL A 139 4.12 10.42 -7.82
CA VAL A 139 3.67 11.22 -8.98
C VAL A 139 4.21 10.66 -10.28
N ALA A 140 5.50 10.28 -10.35
CA ALA A 140 6.09 9.74 -11.57
C ALA A 140 5.43 8.43 -12.00
N GLU A 141 5.23 7.49 -11.07
CA GLU A 141 4.58 6.21 -11.38
C GLU A 141 3.10 6.38 -11.74
N PHE A 142 2.40 7.32 -11.10
CA PHE A 142 1.04 7.69 -11.49
C PHE A 142 1.00 8.19 -12.95
N LEU A 143 1.87 9.15 -13.29
CA LEU A 143 1.93 9.71 -14.65
C LEU A 143 2.35 8.66 -15.69
N GLU A 144 3.26 7.75 -15.37
CA GLU A 144 3.66 6.63 -16.23
C GLU A 144 2.45 5.76 -16.64
N ALA A 145 1.53 5.49 -15.70
CA ALA A 145 0.29 4.77 -16.01
C ALA A 145 -0.71 5.63 -16.81
N ARG A 146 -0.82 6.92 -16.48
CA ARG A 146 -1.72 7.86 -17.20
C ARG A 146 -1.30 8.07 -18.65
N GLU A 147 -0.01 8.11 -18.94
CA GLU A 147 0.54 8.21 -20.30
C GLU A 147 0.16 7.00 -21.17
N ARG A 148 -0.09 5.84 -20.56
CA ARG A 148 -0.62 4.63 -21.23
C ARG A 148 -2.14 4.64 -21.39
N GLY A 149 -2.83 5.68 -20.91
CA GLY A 149 -4.29 5.78 -20.96
C GLY A 149 -5.01 4.95 -19.88
N LEU A 150 -4.31 4.48 -18.85
CA LEU A 150 -4.89 3.67 -17.77
C LEU A 150 -5.57 4.55 -16.70
N ASP A 151 -6.66 4.06 -16.10
CA ASP A 151 -7.24 4.65 -14.89
C ASP A 151 -6.38 4.24 -13.68
N ALA A 152 -5.54 5.15 -13.19
CA ALA A 152 -4.53 4.86 -12.18
C ALA A 152 -4.96 5.32 -10.80
N ARG A 153 -4.74 4.48 -9.78
CA ARG A 153 -4.92 4.78 -8.35
C ARG A 153 -3.57 4.73 -7.64
N PRO A 154 -3.00 5.86 -7.18
CA PRO A 154 -1.80 5.84 -6.36
C PRO A 154 -2.03 5.08 -5.06
N VAL A 155 -1.05 4.27 -4.66
CA VAL A 155 -1.04 3.51 -3.40
C VAL A 155 0.15 3.98 -2.55
N LEU A 156 -0.12 4.27 -1.28
CA LEU A 156 0.89 4.57 -0.27
C LEU A 156 0.60 3.75 0.98
N VAL A 157 1.62 3.37 1.74
CA VAL A 157 1.40 2.94 3.14
C VAL A 157 0.79 4.12 3.89
N GLY A 158 -0.31 3.89 4.60
CA GLY A 158 -1.00 4.94 5.35
C GLY A 158 -0.19 5.43 6.56
N PRO A 159 -0.42 6.67 7.01
CA PRO A 159 0.37 7.28 8.06
C PRO A 159 0.23 6.58 9.42
N ALA A 160 -0.94 6.00 9.73
CA ALA A 160 -1.12 5.28 10.99
C ALA A 160 -0.29 3.99 10.98
N SER A 161 -0.38 3.19 9.91
CA SER A 161 0.39 1.97 9.76
C SER A 161 1.88 2.22 9.67
N LEU A 162 2.33 3.27 8.99
CA LEU A 162 3.75 3.61 8.93
C LEU A 162 4.33 3.83 10.34
N LEU A 163 3.59 4.51 11.23
CA LEU A 163 4.06 4.77 12.60
C LEU A 163 3.82 3.59 13.56
N LEU A 164 2.73 2.84 13.40
CA LEU A 164 2.48 1.62 14.20
C LEU A 164 3.49 0.51 13.90
N LEU A 165 4.05 0.51 12.70
CA LEU A 165 5.11 -0.41 12.25
C LEU A 165 6.52 0.16 12.42
N ALA A 166 6.65 1.38 12.96
CA ALA A 166 7.95 1.96 13.27
C ALA A 166 8.41 1.59 14.68
N LYS A 167 9.71 1.75 14.92
CA LYS A 167 10.29 1.71 16.26
C LYS A 167 10.83 3.08 16.66
N ALA A 168 10.95 3.29 17.97
CA ALA A 168 11.62 4.46 18.49
C ALA A 168 13.07 4.52 18.01
N ALA A 169 13.50 5.66 17.48
CA ALA A 169 14.88 5.89 17.10
C ALA A 169 15.81 5.83 18.32
N GLU A 170 17.08 5.49 18.09
CA GLU A 170 18.09 5.47 19.16
C GLU A 170 18.17 6.82 19.89
N GLY A 171 18.17 6.78 21.23
CA GLY A 171 18.20 7.97 22.08
C GLY A 171 16.85 8.66 22.29
N ALA A 172 15.75 8.13 21.74
CA ALA A 172 14.41 8.59 22.09
C ALA A 172 14.10 8.36 23.59
N PRO A 173 13.27 9.21 24.23
CA PRO A 173 12.78 8.99 25.59
C PRO A 173 12.11 7.62 25.74
N ALA A 174 12.20 7.03 26.94
CA ALA A 174 11.69 5.67 27.18
C ALA A 174 10.17 5.52 27.03
N ASP A 175 9.43 6.61 27.21
CA ASP A 175 7.97 6.70 27.08
C ASP A 175 7.52 7.17 25.69
N PHE A 176 8.44 7.52 24.80
CA PHE A 176 8.12 7.97 23.45
C PHE A 176 7.65 6.80 22.57
N ARG A 177 6.52 6.98 21.89
CA ARG A 177 6.02 6.06 20.88
C ARG A 177 6.05 6.75 19.52
N PRO A 178 6.54 6.09 18.45
CA PRO A 178 6.47 6.63 17.09
C PRO A 178 5.07 7.16 16.71
N PHE A 179 4.01 6.47 17.13
CA PHE A 179 2.62 6.84 16.89
C PHE A 179 2.22 8.20 17.49
N ASP A 180 2.92 8.69 18.52
CA ASP A 180 2.70 10.04 19.07
C ASP A 180 3.01 11.15 18.04
N ARG A 181 3.73 10.82 16.96
CA ARG A 181 4.02 11.74 15.84
C ARG A 181 2.97 11.73 14.71
N LEU A 182 1.83 11.05 14.89
CA LEU A 182 0.82 10.90 13.83
C LEU A 182 0.32 12.25 13.30
N GLY A 183 0.05 13.22 14.17
CA GLY A 183 -0.39 14.56 13.74
C GLY A 183 0.61 15.26 12.81
N ASP A 184 1.91 15.20 13.14
CA ASP A 184 2.96 15.79 12.31
C ASP A 184 3.09 15.08 10.96
N LEU A 185 2.97 13.75 10.97
CA LEU A 185 3.05 12.96 9.75
C LEU A 185 1.85 13.21 8.83
N VAL A 186 0.66 13.38 9.39
CA VAL A 186 -0.57 13.67 8.64
C VAL A 186 -0.43 14.94 7.80
N GLU A 187 0.19 16.01 8.33
CA GLU A 187 0.39 17.23 7.55
C GLU A 187 1.34 17.00 6.35
N VAL A 188 2.33 16.11 6.50
CA VAL A 188 3.18 15.71 5.36
C VAL A 188 2.41 14.87 4.34
N TYR A 189 1.51 13.98 4.79
CA TYR A 189 0.64 13.23 3.88
C TYR A 189 -0.34 14.14 3.14
N VAL A 190 -0.83 15.20 3.75
CA VAL A 190 -1.65 16.22 3.04
C VAL A 190 -0.86 16.80 1.86
N GLU A 191 0.42 17.16 2.06
CA GLU A 191 1.23 17.68 0.96
C GLU A 191 1.50 16.64 -0.14
N LEU A 192 1.65 15.35 0.23
CA LEU A 192 1.76 14.24 -0.73
C LEU A 192 0.46 14.05 -1.53
N LEU A 193 -0.69 14.05 -0.86
CA LEU A 193 -2.02 13.94 -1.47
C LEU A 193 -2.28 15.12 -2.40
N ALA A 194 -1.97 16.34 -1.97
CA ALA A 194 -2.07 17.54 -2.78
C ALA A 194 -1.20 17.46 -4.06
N ALA A 195 -0.01 16.86 -3.97
CA ALA A 195 0.85 16.65 -5.13
C ALA A 195 0.26 15.65 -6.12
N LEU A 196 -0.32 14.54 -5.64
CA LEU A 196 -1.02 13.56 -6.46
C LEU A 196 -2.29 14.15 -7.10
N ALA A 197 -3.07 14.93 -6.34
CA ALA A 197 -4.25 15.62 -6.84
C ALA A 197 -3.88 16.62 -7.96
N ARG A 198 -2.80 17.40 -7.78
CA ARG A 198 -2.27 18.27 -8.85
C ARG A 198 -1.81 17.52 -10.09
N ALA A 199 -1.31 16.29 -9.93
CA ALA A 199 -0.97 15.42 -11.06
C ALA A 199 -2.21 14.83 -11.75
N GLY A 200 -3.39 14.89 -11.11
CA GLY A 200 -4.67 14.44 -11.65
C GLY A 200 -5.21 13.14 -11.03
N ALA A 201 -4.66 12.68 -9.90
CA ALA A 201 -5.21 11.54 -9.19
C ALA A 201 -6.56 11.92 -8.55
N GLY A 202 -7.63 11.20 -8.93
CA GLY A 202 -8.97 11.41 -8.37
C GLY A 202 -9.20 10.68 -7.05
N LEU A 203 -8.56 9.52 -6.87
CA LEU A 203 -8.67 8.67 -5.69
C LEU A 203 -7.28 8.19 -5.31
N VAL A 204 -6.92 8.25 -4.02
CA VAL A 204 -5.67 7.70 -3.49
C VAL A 204 -5.97 6.56 -2.53
N GLN A 205 -5.24 5.45 -2.65
CA GLN A 205 -5.29 4.35 -1.70
C GLN A 205 -4.24 4.55 -0.60
N LEU A 206 -4.69 4.48 0.65
CA LEU A 206 -3.82 4.39 1.81
C LEU A 206 -3.94 2.99 2.42
N ASP A 207 -2.84 2.25 2.41
CA ASP A 207 -2.76 0.91 2.99
C ASP A 207 -2.62 1.03 4.51
N GLU A 208 -3.66 0.62 5.24
CA GLU A 208 -3.71 0.64 6.70
C GLU A 208 -3.83 -0.75 7.35
N PRO A 209 -3.00 -1.74 6.99
CA PRO A 209 -3.11 -3.09 7.54
C PRO A 209 -2.81 -3.16 9.05
N ALA A 210 -2.11 -2.18 9.62
CA ALA A 210 -1.91 -2.13 11.07
C ALA A 210 -3.22 -1.82 11.82
N LEU A 211 -4.24 -1.27 11.15
CA LEU A 211 -5.55 -1.04 11.74
C LEU A 211 -6.42 -2.30 11.79
N CYS A 212 -6.00 -3.40 11.16
CA CYS A 212 -6.63 -4.73 11.26
C CYS A 212 -6.23 -5.53 12.52
N ALA A 213 -5.31 -4.99 13.34
CA ALA A 213 -4.94 -5.56 14.62
C ALA A 213 -5.60 -4.77 15.78
N ASP A 214 -5.72 -5.37 16.95
CA ASP A 214 -6.34 -4.74 18.13
C ASP A 214 -5.70 -3.38 18.43
N ARG A 215 -6.49 -2.29 18.40
CA ARG A 215 -6.04 -0.93 18.69
C ARG A 215 -6.64 -0.44 20.00
N THR A 216 -5.90 0.42 20.68
CA THR A 216 -6.41 1.08 21.88
C THR A 216 -7.40 2.19 21.53
N PRO A 217 -8.33 2.56 22.44
CA PRO A 217 -9.25 3.67 22.20
C PRO A 217 -8.55 4.99 21.84
N ALA A 218 -7.40 5.27 22.46
CA ALA A 218 -6.61 6.47 22.17
C ALA A 218 -5.99 6.44 20.76
N GLU A 219 -5.56 5.26 20.28
CA GLU A 219 -5.08 5.11 18.91
C GLU A 219 -6.22 5.30 17.90
N LEU A 220 -7.39 4.72 18.16
CA LEU A 220 -8.58 4.89 17.31
C LEU A 220 -9.05 6.35 17.25
N GLU A 221 -9.03 7.08 18.37
CA GLU A 221 -9.35 8.50 18.39
C GLU A 221 -8.37 9.32 17.53
N ALA A 222 -7.07 9.01 17.62
CA ALA A 222 -6.04 9.65 16.82
C ALA A 222 -6.17 9.31 15.32
N VAL A 223 -6.51 8.07 14.97
CA VAL A 223 -6.83 7.65 13.59
C VAL A 223 -8.03 8.43 13.07
N ALA A 224 -9.10 8.56 13.86
CA ALA A 224 -10.28 9.32 13.47
C ALA A 224 -9.93 10.78 13.15
N ALA A 225 -9.11 11.41 13.99
CA ALA A 225 -8.64 12.78 13.77
C ALA A 225 -7.75 12.90 12.52
N ALA A 226 -6.82 11.96 12.34
CA ALA A 226 -5.94 11.89 11.17
C ALA A 226 -6.74 11.78 9.87
N TYR A 227 -7.67 10.83 9.78
CA TYR A 227 -8.42 10.60 8.55
C TYR A 227 -9.40 11.73 8.24
N ARG A 228 -10.08 12.32 9.25
CA ARG A 228 -10.87 13.55 9.03
C ARG A 228 -10.05 14.68 8.42
N ARG A 229 -8.77 14.79 8.77
CA ARG A 229 -7.85 15.79 8.22
C ARG A 229 -7.41 15.46 6.79
N LEU A 230 -7.18 14.19 6.48
CA LEU A 230 -6.72 13.73 5.16
C LEU A 230 -7.83 13.80 4.11
N VAL A 231 -9.06 13.39 4.45
CA VAL A 231 -10.20 13.39 3.50
C VAL A 231 -10.65 14.80 3.09
N ALA A 232 -10.23 15.82 3.84
CA ALA A 232 -10.43 17.22 3.45
C ALA A 232 -9.54 17.64 2.26
N GLU A 233 -8.49 16.88 1.94
CA GLU A 233 -7.56 17.16 0.84
C GLU A 233 -7.82 16.30 -0.41
N ALA A 234 -8.20 15.02 -0.23
CA ALA A 234 -8.37 14.08 -1.33
C ALA A 234 -9.42 13.01 -1.01
N GLU A 235 -10.00 12.41 -2.05
CA GLU A 235 -10.77 11.18 -1.91
C GLU A 235 -9.82 10.02 -1.57
N ILE A 236 -10.14 9.29 -0.50
CA ILE A 236 -9.27 8.25 0.05
C ILE A 236 -9.99 6.92 0.11
N LEU A 237 -9.40 5.91 -0.52
CA LEU A 237 -9.70 4.51 -0.29
C LEU A 237 -8.76 3.96 0.79
N VAL A 238 -9.29 3.50 1.92
CA VAL A 238 -8.46 2.82 2.92
C VAL A 238 -8.48 1.33 2.65
N ALA A 239 -7.30 0.75 2.41
CA ALA A 239 -7.15 -0.68 2.18
C ALA A 239 -6.60 -1.36 3.43
N GLY A 240 -7.32 -2.34 3.92
CA GLY A 240 -6.85 -3.23 4.97
C GLY A 240 -6.07 -4.39 4.38
N GLY A 241 -6.06 -5.50 5.10
CA GLY A 241 -5.53 -6.76 4.62
C GLY A 241 -5.12 -7.67 5.75
N TYR A 242 -4.96 -8.95 5.44
CA TYR A 242 -4.48 -9.96 6.38
C TYR A 242 -5.46 -10.29 7.52
N GLY A 243 -6.67 -9.75 7.48
CA GLY A 243 -7.71 -9.91 8.49
C GLY A 243 -8.76 -8.79 8.42
N PRO A 244 -9.75 -8.81 9.32
CA PRO A 244 -10.77 -7.76 9.41
C PRO A 244 -10.19 -6.48 10.03
N PHE A 245 -10.73 -5.31 9.67
CA PHE A 245 -10.51 -4.04 10.36
C PHE A 245 -11.05 -4.03 11.78
N GLY A 246 -12.11 -4.80 12.07
CA GLY A 246 -12.70 -4.85 13.41
C GLY A 246 -13.14 -3.47 13.90
N GLU A 247 -12.70 -3.06 15.10
CA GLU A 247 -13.08 -1.78 15.72
C GLU A 247 -12.61 -0.54 14.93
N SER A 248 -11.61 -0.69 14.05
CA SER A 248 -11.15 0.40 13.18
C SER A 248 -12.14 0.72 12.06
N LEU A 249 -12.99 -0.23 11.66
CA LEU A 249 -13.92 -0.07 10.54
C LEU A 249 -14.91 1.08 10.73
N PRO A 250 -15.71 1.14 11.82
CA PRO A 250 -16.62 2.26 12.04
C PRO A 250 -15.87 3.59 12.15
N VAL A 251 -14.68 3.59 12.77
CA VAL A 251 -13.84 4.79 12.92
C VAL A 251 -13.45 5.38 11.57
N LEU A 252 -13.02 4.53 10.63
CA LEU A 252 -12.64 4.96 9.28
C LEU A 252 -13.87 5.45 8.49
N LEU A 253 -15.00 4.74 8.55
CA LEU A 253 -16.23 5.15 7.87
C LEU A 253 -16.75 6.49 8.39
N GLU A 254 -16.82 6.67 9.70
CA GLU A 254 -17.25 7.92 10.35
C GLU A 254 -16.29 9.09 10.08
N SER A 255 -15.02 8.81 9.76
CA SER A 255 -14.05 9.84 9.39
C SER A 255 -14.30 10.44 8.00
N GLY A 256 -15.15 9.82 7.18
CA GLY A 256 -15.55 10.34 5.87
C GLY A 256 -14.67 9.89 4.71
N VAL A 257 -14.01 8.73 4.81
CA VAL A 257 -13.25 8.15 3.70
C VAL A 257 -14.17 7.83 2.52
N GLU A 258 -13.64 7.96 1.31
CA GLU A 258 -14.38 7.69 0.07
C GLU A 258 -14.78 6.21 -0.03
N GLY A 259 -13.91 5.34 0.49
CA GLY A 259 -14.17 3.92 0.49
C GLY A 259 -13.26 3.09 1.38
N ILE A 260 -13.63 1.82 1.52
CA ILE A 260 -12.89 0.79 2.25
C ILE A 260 -12.67 -0.42 1.32
N ALA A 261 -11.45 -0.96 1.31
CA ALA A 261 -11.16 -2.26 0.72
C ALA A 261 -11.02 -3.34 1.79
N LEU A 262 -11.86 -4.37 1.68
CA LEU A 262 -12.01 -5.44 2.66
C LEU A 262 -11.29 -6.71 2.21
N ASP A 263 -10.61 -7.39 3.12
CA ASP A 263 -10.15 -8.77 2.92
C ASP A 263 -11.33 -9.72 3.20
N LEU A 264 -12.05 -10.15 2.16
CA LEU A 264 -13.17 -11.07 2.34
C LEU A 264 -12.75 -12.55 2.33
N VAL A 265 -11.46 -12.83 2.13
CA VAL A 265 -10.90 -14.19 2.23
C VAL A 265 -10.57 -14.53 3.69
N ARG A 266 -10.02 -13.58 4.45
CA ARG A 266 -9.59 -13.76 5.84
C ARG A 266 -10.33 -12.89 6.85
N GLY A 267 -10.97 -11.82 6.40
CA GLY A 267 -11.66 -10.82 7.23
C GLY A 267 -13.15 -10.67 6.90
N ARG A 268 -13.80 -11.74 6.42
CA ARG A 268 -15.22 -11.72 6.00
C ARG A 268 -16.19 -11.15 7.06
N SER A 269 -15.84 -11.20 8.34
CA SER A 269 -16.63 -10.61 9.44
C SER A 269 -16.90 -9.12 9.28
N ASP A 270 -16.02 -8.36 8.59
CA ASP A 270 -16.27 -6.93 8.33
C ASP A 270 -17.49 -6.71 7.44
N LEU A 271 -17.78 -7.63 6.52
CA LEU A 271 -18.97 -7.53 5.67
C LEU A 271 -20.26 -7.61 6.49
N GLU A 272 -20.26 -8.44 7.53
CA GLU A 272 -21.38 -8.57 8.47
C GLU A 272 -21.48 -7.31 9.35
N ALA A 273 -20.34 -6.76 9.77
CA ALA A 273 -20.30 -5.50 10.52
C ALA A 273 -20.86 -4.33 9.70
N LEU A 274 -20.52 -4.20 8.41
CA LEU A 274 -21.03 -3.14 7.54
C LEU A 274 -22.55 -3.13 7.42
N ALA A 275 -23.17 -4.31 7.37
CA ALA A 275 -24.64 -4.43 7.35
C ALA A 275 -25.30 -3.85 8.62
N SER A 276 -24.54 -3.71 9.70
CA SER A 276 -24.98 -3.18 10.99
C SER A 276 -24.72 -1.67 11.16
N LEU A 277 -23.86 -1.08 10.32
CA LEU A 277 -23.33 0.29 10.47
C LEU A 277 -24.09 1.36 9.66
N ASP A 278 -25.20 1.00 9.00
CA ASP A 278 -26.01 1.90 8.14
C ASP A 278 -25.14 2.73 7.16
N VAL A 279 -24.27 2.03 6.43
CA VAL A 279 -23.30 2.64 5.52
C VAL A 279 -24.01 3.36 4.37
N SER A 280 -23.52 4.54 3.99
CA SER A 280 -24.06 5.28 2.85
C SER A 280 -24.00 4.45 1.57
N ARG A 281 -25.07 4.52 0.76
CA ARG A 281 -25.11 3.92 -0.58
C ARG A 281 -24.03 4.48 -1.52
N GLU A 282 -23.44 5.63 -1.19
CA GLU A 282 -22.38 6.26 -1.97
C GLU A 282 -20.96 5.85 -1.54
N THR A 283 -20.80 5.14 -0.42
CA THR A 283 -19.49 4.66 0.05
C THR A 283 -18.93 3.63 -0.91
N PHE A 284 -17.71 3.82 -1.40
CA PHE A 284 -17.06 2.83 -2.25
C PHE A 284 -16.59 1.63 -1.43
N ILE A 285 -17.15 0.45 -1.67
CA ILE A 285 -16.75 -0.79 -0.98
C ILE A 285 -16.07 -1.71 -1.99
N VAL A 286 -14.79 -2.02 -1.73
CA VAL A 286 -14.00 -2.94 -2.55
C VAL A 286 -13.99 -4.32 -1.90
N ALA A 287 -14.59 -5.29 -2.57
CA ALA A 287 -14.66 -6.68 -2.17
C ALA A 287 -13.35 -7.41 -2.57
N GLY A 288 -12.47 -7.64 -1.60
CA GLY A 288 -11.25 -8.42 -1.78
C GLY A 288 -11.51 -9.93 -1.73
N VAL A 289 -12.00 -10.48 -2.83
CA VAL A 289 -12.49 -11.88 -2.94
C VAL A 289 -11.53 -12.82 -3.65
N VAL A 290 -10.46 -12.30 -4.25
CA VAL A 290 -9.39 -13.10 -4.88
C VAL A 290 -8.21 -13.19 -3.92
N ASP A 291 -7.83 -14.38 -3.46
CA ASP A 291 -6.78 -14.53 -2.44
C ASP A 291 -5.42 -14.02 -2.94
N GLY A 292 -4.95 -12.90 -2.38
CA GLY A 292 -3.64 -12.33 -2.73
C GLY A 292 -2.45 -13.01 -2.04
N ARG A 293 -2.68 -14.07 -1.27
CA ARG A 293 -1.67 -14.79 -0.49
C ARG A 293 -1.59 -16.27 -0.78
N ASN A 294 -2.41 -16.77 -1.69
CA ASN A 294 -2.45 -18.18 -2.03
C ASN A 294 -2.68 -18.39 -3.52
N ILE A 295 -2.26 -19.55 -4.00
CA ILE A 295 -2.21 -19.89 -5.43
C ILE A 295 -3.42 -20.68 -5.91
N TRP A 296 -4.37 -20.96 -5.02
CA TRP A 296 -5.57 -21.69 -5.37
C TRP A 296 -6.48 -20.84 -6.25
N ARG A 297 -7.04 -21.48 -7.27
CA ARG A 297 -8.08 -20.87 -8.10
C ARG A 297 -9.26 -20.45 -7.21
N THR A 298 -9.68 -19.19 -7.35
CA THR A 298 -10.85 -18.65 -6.65
C THR A 298 -12.12 -19.43 -6.98
N ASP A 299 -12.91 -19.75 -5.95
CA ASP A 299 -14.28 -20.21 -6.13
C ASP A 299 -15.16 -19.02 -6.55
N LEU A 300 -15.60 -19.05 -7.81
CA LEU A 300 -16.38 -17.95 -8.39
C LEU A 300 -17.80 -17.85 -7.81
N ALA A 301 -18.35 -18.93 -7.28
CA ALA A 301 -19.68 -18.90 -6.66
C ALA A 301 -19.63 -18.19 -5.31
N ASP A 302 -18.64 -18.53 -4.48
CA ASP A 302 -18.43 -17.87 -3.18
C ASP A 302 -18.08 -16.39 -3.36
N ALA A 303 -17.16 -16.08 -4.29
CA ALA A 303 -16.82 -14.70 -4.62
C ALA A 303 -18.04 -13.92 -5.12
N ALA A 304 -18.88 -14.51 -5.98
CA ALA A 304 -20.10 -13.86 -6.45
C ALA A 304 -21.11 -13.62 -5.32
N ALA A 305 -21.23 -14.54 -4.37
CA ALA A 305 -22.11 -14.38 -3.22
C ALA A 305 -21.70 -13.18 -2.34
N ASP A 306 -20.40 -13.05 -2.07
CA ASP A 306 -19.88 -11.92 -1.29
C ASP A 306 -20.01 -10.58 -2.05
N ILE A 307 -19.81 -10.57 -3.38
CA ILE A 307 -20.03 -9.37 -4.21
C ILE A 307 -21.51 -8.94 -4.19
N GLU A 308 -22.46 -9.89 -4.27
CA GLU A 308 -23.88 -9.57 -4.17
C GLU A 308 -24.25 -9.02 -2.78
N ALA A 309 -23.65 -9.54 -1.71
CA ALA A 309 -23.80 -8.98 -0.37
C ALA A 309 -23.27 -7.53 -0.30
N VAL A 310 -22.12 -7.22 -0.92
CA VAL A 310 -21.61 -5.85 -1.00
C VAL A 310 -22.53 -4.93 -1.82
N LYS A 311 -23.09 -5.40 -2.95
CA LYS A 311 -24.07 -4.63 -3.75
C LYS A 311 -25.35 -4.29 -2.99
N ALA A 312 -25.72 -5.10 -1.99
CA ALA A 312 -26.85 -4.80 -1.12
C ALA A 312 -26.54 -3.61 -0.18
N LEU A 313 -25.26 -3.34 0.11
CA LEU A 313 -24.82 -2.26 1.00
C LEU A 313 -24.55 -0.95 0.26
N THR A 314 -24.01 -1.01 -0.96
CA THR A 314 -23.58 0.20 -1.70
C THR A 314 -23.93 0.17 -3.20
N ASP A 315 -24.04 1.35 -3.80
CA ASP A 315 -24.12 1.58 -5.25
C ASP A 315 -22.74 1.73 -5.92
N ARG A 316 -21.65 1.68 -5.16
CA ARG A 316 -20.27 1.77 -5.66
C ARG A 316 -19.46 0.57 -5.20
N VAL A 317 -19.31 -0.40 -6.10
CA VAL A 317 -18.71 -1.70 -5.79
C VAL A 317 -17.41 -1.88 -6.56
N GLY A 318 -16.35 -2.20 -5.83
CA GLY A 318 -15.08 -2.67 -6.37
C GLY A 318 -14.92 -4.17 -6.18
N VAL A 319 -14.21 -4.85 -7.08
CA VAL A 319 -13.79 -6.24 -6.94
C VAL A 319 -12.28 -6.28 -7.06
N ALA A 320 -11.62 -6.89 -6.07
CA ALA A 320 -10.17 -6.90 -6.00
C ALA A 320 -9.59 -8.19 -5.44
N SER A 321 -8.26 -8.24 -5.43
CA SER A 321 -7.51 -9.14 -4.56
C SER A 321 -7.72 -8.78 -3.08
N SER A 322 -7.69 -9.78 -2.19
CA SER A 322 -7.89 -9.63 -0.74
C SER A 322 -6.77 -8.84 -0.04
N SER A 323 -5.60 -8.83 -0.66
CA SER A 323 -4.42 -8.04 -0.28
C SER A 323 -3.59 -7.79 -1.54
N SER A 324 -2.43 -7.15 -1.42
CA SER A 324 -1.47 -7.05 -2.53
C SER A 324 -1.10 -8.43 -3.07
N LEU A 325 -1.07 -8.59 -4.40
CA LEU A 325 -0.60 -9.83 -5.05
C LEU A 325 0.91 -10.05 -4.88
N LEU A 326 1.63 -9.15 -4.19
CA LEU A 326 3.05 -9.31 -3.83
C LEU A 326 3.39 -10.68 -3.22
N HIS A 327 2.43 -11.33 -2.56
CA HIS A 327 2.64 -12.58 -1.83
C HIS A 327 2.44 -13.84 -2.67
N VAL A 328 2.12 -13.71 -3.97
CA VAL A 328 1.97 -14.84 -4.90
C VAL A 328 2.95 -14.73 -6.09
N PRO A 329 3.26 -15.85 -6.78
CA PRO A 329 4.05 -15.83 -8.01
C PRO A 329 3.39 -14.99 -9.12
N VAL A 330 4.19 -14.50 -10.07
CA VAL A 330 3.74 -13.60 -11.15
C VAL A 330 2.81 -14.31 -12.15
N ASP A 331 3.24 -15.46 -12.67
CA ASP A 331 2.55 -16.17 -13.75
C ASP A 331 2.64 -17.69 -13.56
N LEU A 332 1.56 -18.38 -13.91
CA LEU A 332 1.45 -19.84 -13.92
C LEU A 332 1.86 -20.43 -15.29
N ALA A 333 1.82 -19.67 -16.39
CA ALA A 333 2.09 -20.20 -17.73
C ALA A 333 3.48 -20.87 -17.90
N PRO A 334 4.55 -20.44 -17.22
CA PRO A 334 5.85 -21.12 -17.27
C PRO A 334 5.87 -22.51 -16.60
N GLU A 335 4.88 -22.85 -15.78
CA GLU A 335 4.80 -24.14 -15.08
C GLU A 335 4.46 -25.27 -16.07
N THR A 336 5.51 -25.91 -16.60
CA THR A 336 5.40 -27.01 -17.58
C THR A 336 5.24 -28.39 -16.94
N ARG A 337 5.21 -28.47 -15.61
CA ARG A 337 5.00 -29.70 -14.84
C ARG A 337 3.97 -29.46 -13.74
N SER A 338 2.71 -29.70 -14.04
CA SER A 338 1.75 -30.03 -12.98
C SER A 338 2.07 -31.46 -12.51
N GLU A 339 2.83 -31.63 -11.44
CA GLU A 339 2.86 -32.92 -10.74
C GLU A 339 1.48 -33.16 -10.11
N GLU A 340 1.08 -34.44 -10.17
CA GLU A 340 -0.22 -35.06 -9.84
C GLU A 340 -1.01 -34.49 -8.65
#